data_AF-A0A0F3GV02-F1
#
_entry.id   AF-A0A0F3GV02-F1
#
_cell.length_a   1.000
_cell.length_b   1.000
_cell.length_c   1.000
_cell.angle_alpha   90.00
_cell.angle_beta   90.00
_cell.angle_gamma   90.00
#
_symmetry.space_group_name_H-M   'P 1'
#
loop_
_entity.id
_entity.type
_entity.pdbx_description
1 polymer ?
#
loop_
_entity_poly.entity_id
_entity_poly.type
_entity_poly.pdbx_seq_one_letter_code
_entity_poly.pdbx_strand_id
1 'polypeptide(L)'
;MANILSKLRLVNPVLTEIMRGYQQSELIGPLLSPIVPVAQEEGSILQFGKDLFKSYNTDRAVGANSNVVMPETMELIPYTLTESDISYTIDYRQRIASVGMDLDIHGAEFTMSVLMLSLEKKIATLAQTPANYANSNKKALTT
;
A
#
# COMPACT_ATOMS: atom_id res chain seq x y z
N MET A 1 31.39 8.54 7.52
CA MET A 1 31.51 8.09 6.11
C MET A 1 30.11 7.99 5.50
N ALA A 2 29.40 9.12 5.49
CA ALA A 2 28.07 9.26 4.89
C ALA A 2 28.22 10.07 3.60
N ASN A 3 27.46 9.74 2.55
CA ASN A 3 27.34 10.47 1.27
C ASN A 3 28.22 10.04 0.07
N ILE A 4 28.36 8.74 -0.18
CA ILE A 4 28.59 8.27 -1.58
C ILE A 4 27.26 7.78 -2.17
N LEU A 5 26.45 7.02 -1.41
CA LEU A 5 25.14 6.56 -1.85
C LEU A 5 24.15 7.68 -2.21
N SER A 6 24.14 8.78 -1.43
CA SER A 6 23.25 9.93 -1.66
C SER A 6 23.63 10.76 -2.89
N LYS A 7 24.89 10.68 -3.35
CA LYS A 7 25.36 11.33 -4.58
C LYS A 7 25.20 10.46 -5.82
N LEU A 8 25.10 9.13 -5.66
CA LEU A 8 24.94 8.18 -6.77
C LEU A 8 23.49 8.04 -7.24
N ARG A 9 22.51 8.17 -6.34
CA ARG A 9 21.10 8.26 -6.72
C ARG A 9 20.74 9.71 -7.05
N LEU A 10 21.20 10.20 -8.19
CA LEU A 10 20.66 11.44 -8.77
C LEU A 10 19.21 11.17 -9.19
N VAL A 11 18.30 11.29 -8.23
CA VAL A 11 16.87 11.18 -8.47
C VAL A 11 16.46 12.33 -9.38
N ASN A 12 15.83 12.04 -10.51
CA ASN A 12 15.25 13.08 -11.36
C ASN A 12 13.99 13.62 -10.65
N PRO A 13 14.01 14.86 -10.10
CA PRO A 13 12.89 15.36 -9.33
C PRO A 13 11.65 15.59 -10.21
N VAL A 14 11.83 15.91 -11.49
CA VAL A 14 10.71 16.17 -12.42
C VAL A 14 9.96 14.88 -12.72
N LEU A 15 10.68 13.82 -13.12
CA LEU A 15 10.04 12.52 -13.37
C LEU A 15 9.42 11.96 -12.09
N THR A 16 10.05 12.18 -10.93
CA THR A 16 9.52 11.75 -9.64
C THR A 16 8.18 12.41 -9.32
N GLU A 17 8.05 13.72 -9.54
CA GLU A 17 6.79 14.44 -9.29
C GLU A 17 5.69 14.01 -10.29
N ILE A 18 6.03 13.80 -11.56
CA ILE A 18 5.07 13.27 -12.56
C ILE A 18 4.58 11.89 -12.12
N MET A 19 5.50 11.01 -11.72
CA MET A 19 5.15 9.65 -11.29
C MET A 19 4.38 9.61 -9.97
N ARG A 20 4.61 10.56 -9.04
CA ARG A 20 3.79 10.69 -7.83
C ARG A 20 2.33 11.01 -8.14
N GLY A 21 2.07 11.72 -9.24
CA GLY A 21 0.73 12.03 -9.74
C GLY A 21 0.10 10.92 -10.60
N TYR A 22 0.83 9.83 -10.87
CA TYR A 22 0.32 8.73 -11.68
C TYR A 22 -0.88 8.06 -11.01
N GLN A 23 -1.99 7.93 -11.74
CA GLN A 23 -3.20 7.25 -11.29
C GLN A 23 -3.75 6.37 -12.39
N GLN A 24 -4.18 5.16 -12.02
CA GLN A 24 -4.89 4.25 -12.91
C GLN A 24 -6.28 3.97 -12.33
N SER A 25 -7.31 4.55 -12.94
CA SER A 25 -8.70 4.50 -12.45
C SER A 25 -9.33 3.11 -12.44
N GLU A 26 -8.74 2.16 -13.18
CA GLU A 26 -9.22 0.77 -13.25
C GLU A 26 -8.77 -0.07 -12.05
N LEU A 27 -7.73 0.35 -11.32
CA LEU A 27 -7.22 -0.37 -10.15
C LEU A 27 -7.98 0.03 -8.89
N ILE A 28 -8.48 -0.96 -8.15
CA ILE A 28 -9.33 -0.76 -6.96
C ILE A 28 -8.67 -1.21 -5.67
N GLY A 29 -7.50 -1.83 -5.72
CA GLY A 29 -6.74 -2.28 -4.56
C GLY A 29 -6.50 -1.17 -3.52
N PRO A 30 -6.10 0.05 -3.91
CA PRO A 30 -5.93 1.16 -2.96
C PRO A 30 -7.21 1.58 -2.23
N LEU A 31 -8.40 1.28 -2.78
CA LEU A 31 -9.68 1.53 -2.11
C LEU A 31 -9.91 0.53 -0.97
N LEU A 32 -9.47 -0.72 -1.15
CA LEU A 32 -9.57 -1.76 -0.14
C LEU A 32 -8.46 -1.64 0.92
N SER A 33 -7.25 -1.30 0.49
CA SER A 33 -6.07 -1.18 1.35
C SER A 33 -5.37 0.16 1.10
N PRO A 34 -5.63 1.20 1.91
CA PRO A 34 -5.03 2.51 1.72
C PRO A 34 -3.51 2.48 1.96
N ILE A 35 -2.79 3.34 1.24
CA ILE A 35 -1.33 3.46 1.36
C ILE A 35 -0.99 4.26 2.62
N VAL A 36 -0.22 3.64 3.52
CA VAL A 36 0.27 4.27 4.75
C VAL A 36 1.80 4.35 4.71
N PRO A 37 2.40 5.54 4.80
CA PRO A 37 3.85 5.66 4.83
C PRO A 37 4.41 5.11 6.15
N VAL A 38 5.40 4.22 6.04
CA VAL A 38 6.12 3.63 7.19
C VAL A 38 7.61 3.93 7.08
N ALA A 39 8.28 4.09 8.22
CA ALA A 39 9.71 4.42 8.28
C ALA A 39 10.61 3.17 8.28
N GLN A 40 10.09 2.02 8.71
CA GLN A 40 10.85 0.77 8.87
C GLN A 40 10.30 -0.30 7.91
N GLU A 41 11.22 -1.06 7.30
CA GLU A 41 10.90 -2.18 6.40
C GLU A 41 10.29 -3.37 7.15
N GLU A 42 10.67 -3.55 8.41
CA GLU A 42 10.13 -4.55 9.30
C GLU A 42 9.43 -3.88 10.48
N GLY A 43 8.29 -4.43 10.88
CA GLY A 43 7.55 -3.92 12.02
C GLY A 43 6.42 -4.85 12.42
N SER A 44 5.58 -4.37 13.33
CA SER A 44 4.36 -5.08 13.71
C SER A 44 3.19 -4.12 13.67
N ILE A 45 2.11 -4.53 13.02
CA ILE A 45 0.87 -3.79 12.93
C ILE A 45 -0.06 -4.30 14.04
N LEU A 46 -0.81 -3.38 14.64
CA LEU A 46 -1.86 -3.71 15.59
C LEU A 46 -3.06 -4.30 14.85
N GLN A 47 -3.45 -5.52 15.21
CA GLN A 47 -4.66 -6.11 14.69
C GLN A 47 -5.87 -5.46 15.34
N PHE A 48 -6.75 -4.88 14.52
CA PHE A 48 -8.00 -4.32 15.01
C PHE A 48 -8.98 -5.45 15.34
N GLY A 49 -9.16 -5.71 16.63
CA GLY A 49 -10.14 -6.64 17.15
C GLY A 49 -11.57 -6.11 17.07
N LYS A 50 -12.53 -6.92 17.53
CA LYS A 50 -13.96 -6.54 17.55
C LYS A 50 -14.26 -5.40 18.51
N ASP A 51 -13.39 -5.15 19.49
CA ASP A 51 -13.54 -4.09 20.48
C ASP A 51 -13.71 -2.70 19.88
N LEU A 52 -12.95 -2.38 18.83
CA LEU A 52 -13.07 -1.07 18.18
C LEU A 52 -14.38 -0.88 17.40
N PHE A 53 -15.12 -1.96 17.17
CA PHE A 53 -16.40 -1.96 16.48
C PHE A 53 -17.59 -2.17 17.43
N LYS A 54 -17.36 -2.30 18.75
CA LYS A 54 -18.43 -2.36 19.75
C LYS A 54 -18.92 -0.95 20.07
N SER A 55 -20.24 -0.76 20.08
CA SER A 55 -20.84 0.47 20.58
C SER A 55 -20.81 0.45 22.12
N TYR A 56 -20.13 1.43 22.72
CA TYR A 56 -20.10 1.60 24.17
C TYR A 56 -21.03 2.74 24.56
N ASN A 57 -21.82 2.54 25.61
CA ASN A 57 -22.59 3.64 26.18
C ASN A 57 -21.62 4.61 26.89
N THR A 58 -21.50 5.83 26.35
CA THR A 58 -20.64 6.88 26.86
C THR A 58 -21.39 7.87 27.75
N ASP A 59 -22.72 7.75 27.84
CA ASP A 59 -23.53 8.63 28.68
C ASP A 59 -23.28 8.32 30.16
N ARG A 60 -22.84 9.36 30.88
CA ARG A 60 -22.56 9.31 32.31
C ARG A 60 -23.45 10.32 33.03
N ALA A 61 -24.19 9.85 34.04
CA ALA A 61 -24.96 10.73 34.92
C ALA A 61 -24.03 11.57 35.82
N VAL A 62 -24.46 12.79 36.17
CA VAL A 62 -23.72 13.67 37.07
C VAL A 62 -23.57 12.99 38.44
N GLY A 63 -22.33 12.76 38.87
CA GLY A 63 -22.00 12.10 40.15
C GLY A 63 -21.87 10.57 40.08
N ALA A 64 -22.16 9.92 38.95
CA ALA A 64 -21.96 8.47 38.80
C ALA A 64 -20.49 8.11 38.59
N ASN A 65 -20.07 6.88 38.91
CA ASN A 65 -18.75 6.37 38.58
C ASN A 65 -18.54 6.31 37.05
N SER A 66 -17.29 6.40 36.60
CA SER A 66 -16.97 6.36 35.17
C SER A 66 -17.30 4.99 34.57
N ASN A 67 -17.77 4.98 33.32
CA ASN A 67 -17.85 3.76 32.54
C ASN A 67 -16.41 3.31 32.24
N VAL A 68 -16.07 2.08 32.61
CA VAL A 68 -14.73 1.49 32.40
C VAL A 68 -14.87 0.37 31.38
N VAL A 69 -14.13 0.47 30.29
CA VAL A 69 -14.02 -0.58 29.28
C VAL A 69 -12.73 -1.35 29.54
N MET A 70 -12.82 -2.66 29.70
CA MET A 70 -11.65 -3.54 29.69
C MET A 70 -11.27 -3.83 28.24
N PRO A 71 -10.02 -3.55 27.81
CA PRO A 71 -9.57 -3.90 26.48
C PRO A 71 -9.38 -5.42 26.36
N GLU A 72 -9.83 -6.02 25.25
CA GLU A 72 -9.43 -7.35 24.82
C GLU A 72 -7.92 -7.36 24.47
N THR A 73 -7.35 -8.56 24.46
CA THR A 73 -5.93 -8.80 24.14
C THR A 73 -5.54 -8.21 22.80
N MET A 74 -4.47 -7.40 22.81
CA MET A 74 -3.89 -6.78 21.63
C MET A 74 -3.05 -7.82 20.86
N GLU A 75 -3.48 -8.18 19.65
CA GLU A 75 -2.71 -9.04 18.76
C GLU A 75 -1.83 -8.19 17.82
N LEU A 76 -0.57 -8.60 17.65
CA LEU A 76 0.43 -7.95 16.81
C LEU A 76 0.69 -8.82 15.58
N ILE A 77 0.51 -8.27 14.38
CA ILE A 77 0.82 -8.95 13.12
C ILE A 77 2.17 -8.43 12.62
N PRO A 78 3.21 -9.26 12.54
CA PRO A 78 4.48 -8.84 11.97
C PRO A 78 4.35 -8.62 10.46
N TYR A 79 5.03 -7.60 9.93
CA TYR A 79 5.15 -7.37 8.49
C TYR A 79 6.61 -7.16 8.11
N THR A 80 6.94 -7.56 6.88
CA THR A 80 8.24 -7.34 6.25
C THR A 80 7.98 -6.84 4.83
N LEU A 81 8.57 -5.70 4.48
CA LEU A 81 8.52 -5.14 3.14
C LEU A 81 9.63 -5.74 2.28
N THR A 82 9.30 -6.07 1.04
CA THR A 82 10.26 -6.52 0.03
C THR A 82 10.46 -5.46 -1.04
N GLU A 83 11.71 -5.16 -1.36
CA GLU A 83 12.03 -4.23 -2.44
C GLU A 83 11.60 -4.85 -3.79
N SER A 84 10.86 -4.07 -4.59
CA SER A 84 10.44 -4.44 -5.94
C SER A 84 10.84 -3.30 -6.87
N ASP A 85 11.86 -3.53 -7.68
CA ASP A 85 12.39 -2.58 -8.67
C ASP A 85 12.26 -3.15 -10.09
N ILE A 86 12.10 -2.26 -11.07
CA ILE A 86 12.01 -2.59 -12.49
C ILE A 86 12.52 -1.43 -13.35
N SER A 87 13.37 -1.76 -14.32
CA SER A 87 13.96 -0.80 -15.25
C SER A 87 13.40 -0.94 -16.66
N TYR A 88 13.08 0.18 -17.29
CA TYR A 88 12.78 0.25 -18.73
C TYR A 88 14.01 0.80 -19.49
N THR A 89 14.47 0.09 -20.52
CA THR A 89 15.65 0.47 -21.29
C THR A 89 15.24 1.22 -22.57
N ILE A 90 15.91 2.34 -22.84
CA ILE A 90 15.66 3.19 -24.03
C ILE A 90 16.95 3.27 -24.83
N ASP A 91 16.89 2.93 -26.12
CA ASP A 91 18.05 3.06 -27.01
C ASP A 91 18.23 4.52 -27.46
N TYR A 92 19.49 4.94 -27.67
CA TYR A 92 19.81 6.30 -28.11
C TYR A 92 19.25 6.60 -29.50
N ARG A 93 19.16 5.60 -30.38
CA ARG A 93 18.58 5.77 -31.72
C ARG A 93 17.08 6.02 -31.65
N GLN A 94 16.39 5.32 -30.74
CA GLN A 94 14.96 5.52 -30.49
C GLN A 94 14.71 6.93 -29.95
N ARG A 95 15.56 7.40 -29.03
CA ARG A 95 15.50 8.77 -28.47
C ARG A 95 15.71 9.86 -29.51
N ILE A 96 16.58 9.64 -30.50
CA ILE A 96 16.80 10.58 -31.60
C ILE A 96 15.63 10.54 -32.60
N ALA A 97 15.06 9.35 -32.84
CA ALA A 97 13.96 9.15 -33.76
C ALA A 97 12.57 9.55 -33.20
N SER A 98 12.43 9.65 -31.87
CA SER A 98 11.18 10.01 -31.22
C SER A 98 10.89 11.51 -31.39
N VAL A 99 10.17 11.85 -32.45
CA VAL A 99 9.65 13.20 -32.68
C VAL A 99 8.32 13.35 -31.96
N GLY A 100 8.25 14.22 -30.95
CA GLY A 100 7.00 14.59 -30.27
C GLY A 100 6.54 13.70 -29.11
N MET A 101 7.33 12.68 -28.73
CA MET A 101 7.07 11.86 -27.54
C MET A 101 8.31 11.86 -26.64
N ASP A 102 8.10 12.14 -25.35
CA ASP A 102 9.13 11.97 -24.34
C ASP A 102 9.18 10.50 -23.89
N LEU A 103 10.17 9.77 -24.40
CA LEU A 103 10.37 8.35 -24.09
C LEU A 103 10.70 8.11 -22.62
N ASP A 104 11.27 9.10 -21.91
CA ASP A 104 11.61 8.93 -20.50
C ASP A 104 10.34 8.93 -19.64
N ILE A 105 9.38 9.79 -19.96
CA ILE A 105 8.06 9.78 -19.32
C ILE A 105 7.34 8.48 -19.63
N HIS A 106 7.31 8.06 -20.90
CA HIS A 106 6.65 6.82 -21.30
C HIS A 106 7.25 5.59 -20.60
N GLY A 107 8.57 5.50 -20.53
CA GLY A 107 9.26 4.41 -19.82
C GLY A 107 8.95 4.40 -18.33
N ALA A 108 8.90 5.59 -17.71
CA ALA A 108 8.53 5.72 -16.30
C ALA A 108 7.07 5.33 -16.03
N GLU A 109 6.12 5.77 -16.86
CA GLU A 109 4.71 5.38 -16.78
C GLU A 109 4.52 3.87 -16.95
N PHE A 110 5.22 3.27 -17.92
CA PHE A 110 5.18 1.83 -18.14
C PHE A 110 5.68 1.07 -16.90
N THR A 111 6.85 1.42 -16.39
CA THR A 111 7.39 0.85 -15.15
C THR A 111 6.42 1.01 -13.98
N MET A 112 5.81 2.19 -13.81
CA MET A 112 4.83 2.43 -12.75
C MET A 112 3.58 1.55 -12.91
N SER A 113 3.07 1.40 -14.13
CA SER A 113 1.92 0.54 -14.41
C SER A 113 2.16 -0.92 -14.01
N VAL A 114 3.38 -1.44 -14.26
CA VAL A 114 3.76 -2.81 -13.90
C VAL A 114 3.80 -2.98 -12.38
N LEU A 115 4.35 -1.99 -11.67
CA LEU A 115 4.38 -2.00 -10.21
C LEU A 115 2.97 -1.94 -9.60
N MET A 116 2.11 -1.07 -10.12
CA MET A 116 0.73 -0.92 -9.65
C MET A 116 -0.09 -2.19 -9.89
N LEU A 117 0.08 -2.85 -11.04
CA LEU A 117 -0.57 -4.14 -11.31
C LEU A 117 -0.09 -5.25 -10.36
N SER A 118 1.21 -5.26 -10.04
CA SER A 118 1.77 -6.20 -9.06
C SER A 118 1.21 -5.97 -7.66
N LEU A 119 1.07 -4.70 -7.25
CA LEU A 119 0.43 -4.32 -5.99
C LEU A 119 -1.04 -4.77 -5.94
N GLU A 120 -1.80 -4.51 -7.01
CA GLU A 120 -3.20 -4.94 -7.13
C GLU A 120 -3.32 -6.45 -6.94
N LYS A 121 -2.46 -7.23 -7.60
CA LYS A 121 -2.46 -8.69 -7.49
C LYS A 121 -2.14 -9.15 -6.06
N LYS A 122 -1.20 -8.49 -5.37
CA LYS A 122 -0.89 -8.80 -3.96
C LYS A 122 -2.10 -8.52 -3.07
N ILE A 123 -2.75 -7.37 -3.24
CA ILE A 123 -3.95 -6.99 -2.47
C ILE A 123 -5.10 -7.97 -2.74
N ALA A 124 -5.38 -8.27 -4.00
CA ALA A 124 -6.42 -9.22 -4.38
C ALA A 124 -6.16 -10.62 -3.79
N THR A 125 -4.91 -11.08 -3.80
CA THR A 125 -4.54 -12.37 -3.21
C THR A 125 -4.82 -12.38 -1.71
N LEU A 126 -4.43 -11.33 -0.98
CA LEU A 126 -4.70 -11.21 0.46
C LEU A 126 -6.20 -11.14 0.76
N ALA A 127 -6.94 -10.36 -0.01
CA ALA A 127 -8.36 -10.13 0.17
C ALA A 127 -9.22 -11.35 -0.18
N GLN A 128 -8.83 -12.14 -1.18
CA GLN A 128 -9.61 -13.29 -1.65
C GLN A 128 -9.21 -14.62 -0.99
N THR A 129 -8.11 -14.66 -0.22
CA THR A 129 -7.66 -15.88 0.48
C THR A 129 -8.65 -16.26 1.59
N PRO A 130 -9.40 -17.38 1.47
CA PRO A 130 -10.44 -17.73 2.44
C PRO A 130 -9.88 -18.14 3.80
N ALA A 131 -8.59 -18.46 3.89
CA ALA A 131 -7.90 -18.77 5.14
C ALA A 131 -7.73 -17.55 6.05
N ASN A 132 -7.73 -16.33 5.48
CA ASN A 132 -7.61 -15.09 6.24
C ASN A 132 -8.91 -14.73 6.99
N TYR A 133 -10.01 -15.44 6.72
CA TYR A 133 -11.32 -15.17 7.29
C TYR A 133 -11.81 -16.33 8.15
N ALA A 134 -12.35 -15.97 9.32
CA ALA A 134 -13.12 -16.89 10.14
C ALA A 134 -14.30 -17.47 9.35
N ASN A 135 -14.75 -18.68 9.71
CA ASN A 135 -15.83 -19.37 8.98
C ASN A 135 -17.15 -18.59 8.95
N SER A 136 -17.41 -17.71 9.92
CA SER A 136 -18.56 -16.82 9.93
C SER A 136 -18.48 -15.68 8.91
N ASN A 137 -17.27 -15.37 8.44
CA ASN A 137 -16.97 -14.20 7.61
C ASN A 137 -16.66 -14.60 6.15
N LYS A 138 -17.03 -15.81 5.74
CA LYS A 138 -16.88 -16.30 4.36
C LYS A 138 -18.04 -17.20 3.96
N LYS A 139 -18.39 -17.20 2.68
CA LYS A 139 -19.39 -18.10 2.11
C LYS A 139 -18.92 -18.56 0.73
N ALA A 140 -18.83 -19.88 0.53
CA ALA A 140 -18.60 -20.45 -0.79
C ALA A 140 -19.96 -20.57 -1.50
N LEU A 141 -20.06 -20.00 -2.70
CA LEU A 141 -21.23 -20.16 -3.56
C LEU A 141 -21.06 -21.47 -4.34
N THR A 142 -21.97 -22.42 -4.14
CA THR A 142 -22.09 -23.63 -4.96
C THR A 142 -23.22 -23.44 -5.96
N THR A 143 -23.06 -23.99 -7.16
CA THR A 143 -24.09 -24.03 -8.19
C THR A 143 -25.29 -24.87 -7.78
#